data_AF-A8FUG4-F1
#
_entry.id   AF-A8FUG4-F1
#
_cell.length_a   1.000
_cell.length_b   1.000
_cell.length_c   1.000
_cell.angle_alpha   90.00
_cell.angle_beta   90.00
_cell.angle_gamma   90.00
#
_symmetry.space_group_name_H-M   'P 1'
#
loop_
_entity.id
_entity.type
_entity.pdbx_description
1 polymer ?
#
loop_
_entity_poly.entity_id
_entity_poly.type
_entity_poly.pdbx_seq_one_letter_code
_entity_poly.pdbx_strand_id
1 'polypeptide(L)'
;MVTFKYDLNQDIVELQASNWCGLEQVFVNGKMVSRKLNFSQNSEHKIKLNDGNPCRFQLLIDPTSEQMVCRIYKRNNLVTSINQGKENLLQSRKLLQNMTIFLTLSGLLFLLLN
;
A
#
# COMPACT_ATOMS: atom_id res chain seq x y z
N MET A 1 -5.20 6.08 -3.65
CA MET A 1 -3.77 5.74 -3.68
C MET A 1 -3.13 6.46 -2.50
N VAL A 2 -2.43 5.73 -1.65
CA VAL A 2 -1.70 6.26 -0.50
C VAL A 2 -0.23 6.39 -0.89
N THR A 3 0.40 7.50 -0.50
CA THR A 3 1.75 7.85 -0.93
C THR A 3 2.66 8.06 0.26
N PHE A 4 3.70 7.23 0.34
CA PHE A 4 4.77 7.32 1.32
C PHE A 4 5.99 7.93 0.65
N LYS A 5 6.36 9.15 1.02
CA LYS A 5 7.50 9.87 0.44
C LYS A 5 8.51 10.20 1.53
N TYR A 6 9.79 10.00 1.23
CA TYR A 6 10.88 10.27 2.17
C TYR A 6 12.14 10.77 1.45
N ASP A 7 12.89 11.63 2.12
CA ASP A 7 14.17 12.15 1.64
C ASP A 7 15.32 11.34 2.25
N LEU A 8 16.03 10.58 1.40
CA LEU A 8 17.25 9.83 1.75
C LEU A 8 18.51 10.64 1.43
N ASN A 9 18.55 11.91 1.85
CA ASN A 9 19.60 12.91 1.64
C ASN A 9 19.80 13.33 0.17
N GLN A 10 20.13 12.36 -0.70
CA GLN A 10 20.41 12.58 -2.12
C GLN A 10 19.33 12.00 -3.03
N ASP A 11 18.47 11.14 -2.49
CA ASP A 11 17.40 10.47 -3.22
C ASP A 11 16.06 10.73 -2.54
N ILE A 12 15.13 11.31 -3.29
CA ILE A 12 13.72 11.36 -2.94
C ILE A 12 13.12 10.03 -3.34
N VAL A 13 12.62 9.29 -2.36
CA VAL A 13 12.04 7.98 -2.61
C VAL A 13 10.56 7.96 -2.26
N GLU A 14 9.79 7.26 -3.06
CA GLU A 14 8.34 7.26 -2.96
C GLU A 14 7.77 5.85 -3.20
N LEU A 15 6.88 5.41 -2.31
CA LEU A 15 6.04 4.25 -2.50
C LEU A 15 4.59 4.72 -2.63
N GLN A 16 3.97 4.44 -3.77
CA GLN A 16 2.54 4.60 -3.97
C GLN A 16 1.87 3.23 -3.86
N ALA A 17 0.82 3.12 -3.05
CA ALA A 17 0.09 1.88 -2.85
C ALA A 17 -1.43 2.10 -2.91
N SER A 18 -2.15 1.08 -3.37
CA SER A 18 -3.61 1.03 -3.25
C SER A 18 -4.01 0.95 -1.78
N ASN A 19 -5.18 1.50 -1.43
CA ASN A 19 -5.57 1.69 -0.03
C ASN A 19 -5.81 0.39 0.76
N TRP A 20 -5.61 -0.81 0.19
CA TRP A 20 -5.85 -2.10 0.85
C TRP A 20 -5.12 -3.23 0.15
N CYS A 21 -5.52 -3.49 -1.10
CA CYS A 21 -4.94 -4.48 -1.99
C CYS A 21 -4.93 -3.89 -3.39
N GLY A 22 -3.91 -4.21 -4.19
CA GLY A 22 -3.81 -3.81 -5.57
C GLY A 22 -2.43 -3.33 -5.95
N LEU A 23 -2.38 -2.26 -6.73
CA LEU A 23 -1.17 -1.76 -7.33
C LEU A 23 -0.24 -1.10 -6.29
N GLU A 24 1.04 -1.44 -6.38
CA GLU A 24 2.15 -0.82 -5.66
C GLU A 24 3.23 -0.39 -6.65
N GLN A 25 3.75 0.83 -6.48
CA GLN A 25 4.75 1.44 -7.34
C GLN A 25 5.81 2.15 -6.50
N VAL A 26 7.09 1.94 -6.82
CA VAL A 26 8.21 2.64 -6.19
C VAL A 26 8.87 3.57 -7.19
N PHE A 27 9.15 4.79 -6.75
CA PHE A 27 9.88 5.80 -7.49
C PHE A 27 11.13 6.24 -6.73
N VAL A 28 12.20 6.52 -7.48
CA VAL A 28 13.42 7.18 -7.00
C VAL A 28 13.63 8.40 -7.87
N ASN A 29 13.66 9.58 -7.26
CA ASN A 29 13.77 10.88 -7.96
C ASN A 29 12.75 11.03 -9.10
N GLY A 30 11.51 10.59 -8.86
CA GLY A 30 10.41 10.63 -9.84
C GLY A 30 10.43 9.53 -10.91
N LYS A 31 11.48 8.71 -10.99
CA LYS A 31 11.55 7.58 -11.92
C LYS A 31 11.01 6.31 -11.28
N MET A 32 10.06 5.66 -11.94
CA MET A 32 9.53 4.37 -11.47
C MET A 32 10.60 3.29 -11.59
N VAL A 33 10.93 2.64 -10.47
CA VAL A 33 11.96 1.59 -10.37
C VAL A 33 11.38 0.23 -9.99
N SER A 34 10.14 0.20 -9.50
CA SER A 34 9.45 -1.06 -9.19
C SER A 34 7.94 -0.90 -9.33
N ARG A 35 7.27 -1.97 -9.75
CA ARG A 35 5.81 -2.05 -9.88
C ARG A 35 5.37 -3.49 -9.64
N LYS A 36 4.34 -3.70 -8.81
CA LYS A 36 3.71 -5.02 -8.65
C LYS A 36 2.26 -4.89 -8.20
N LEU A 37 1.52 -5.98 -8.31
CA LEU A 37 0.23 -6.15 -7.65
C LEU A 37 0.46 -6.91 -6.34
N ASN A 38 -0.10 -6.40 -5.26
CA ASN A 38 -0.07 -7.02 -3.95
C ASN A 38 -1.48 -7.17 -3.39
N PHE A 39 -1.83 -8.40 -2.99
CA PHE A 39 -3.11 -8.71 -2.36
C PHE A 39 -2.93 -9.25 -0.94
N SER A 40 -1.69 -9.33 -0.42
CA SER A 40 -1.39 -9.68 0.97
C SER A 40 -1.26 -8.45 1.86
N GLN A 41 -1.42 -8.65 3.17
CA GLN A 41 -1.29 -7.60 4.19
C GLN A 41 0.14 -7.07 4.33
N ASN A 42 1.12 -7.80 3.80
CA ASN A 42 2.53 -7.43 3.79
C ASN A 42 3.10 -7.52 2.38
N SER A 43 4.09 -6.67 2.10
CA SER A 43 4.73 -6.58 0.80
C SER A 43 6.14 -6.00 0.95
N GLU A 44 7.04 -6.39 0.04
CA GLU A 44 8.36 -5.77 -0.06
C GLU A 44 8.74 -5.34 -1.48
N HIS A 45 9.46 -4.22 -1.58
CA HIS A 45 10.18 -3.83 -2.79
C HIS A 45 11.66 -3.68 -2.46
N LYS A 46 12.53 -4.33 -3.24
CA LYS A 46 13.98 -4.17 -3.15
C LYS A 46 14.45 -3.39 -4.37
N ILE A 47 15.15 -2.30 -4.14
CA ILE A 47 15.65 -1.38 -5.17
C ILE A 47 17.10 -1.01 -4.89
N LYS A 48 17.76 -0.38 -5.87
CA LYS A 48 19.06 0.28 -5.68
C LYS A 48 18.86 1.80 -5.73
N LEU A 49 19.52 2.49 -4.81
CA LEU A 49 19.62 3.95 -4.78
C LEU A 49 20.67 4.44 -5.81
N ASN A 50 20.74 5.75 -6.04
CA ASN A 50 21.70 6.31 -6.99
C ASN A 50 23.15 6.13 -6.55
N ASP A 51 23.38 6.07 -5.23
CA ASP A 51 24.68 5.74 -4.63
C ASP A 51 25.04 4.23 -4.71
N GLY A 52 24.20 3.43 -5.38
CA GLY A 52 24.37 1.99 -5.55
C GLY A 52 23.96 1.14 -4.34
N ASN A 53 23.62 1.76 -3.21
CA ASN A 53 23.25 1.02 -2.00
C ASN A 53 21.87 0.37 -2.13
N PRO A 54 21.68 -0.82 -1.54
CA PRO A 54 20.37 -1.45 -1.50
C PRO A 54 19.42 -0.68 -0.58
N CYS A 55 18.20 -0.47 -1.07
CA CYS A 55 17.08 0.06 -0.31
C CYS A 55 15.89 -0.88 -0.38
N ARG A 56 15.20 -1.07 0.74
CA ARG A 56 14.02 -1.93 0.84
C ARG A 56 12.85 -1.15 1.42
N PHE A 57 11.72 -1.21 0.72
CA PHE A 57 10.43 -0.80 1.23
C PHE A 57 9.72 -2.04 1.76
N GLN A 58 9.19 -1.95 2.97
CA GLN A 58 8.27 -2.94 3.51
C GLN A 58 6.95 -2.23 3.79
N LEU A 59 5.90 -2.63 3.08
CA LEU A 59 4.54 -2.17 3.33
C LEU A 59 3.83 -3.23 4.17
N LEU A 60 3.15 -2.80 5.23
CA LEU A 60 2.35 -3.66 6.08
C LEU A 60 1.09 -2.94 6.56
N ILE A 61 0.01 -3.69 6.77
CA ILE A 61 -1.20 -3.18 7.42
C ILE A 61 -1.13 -3.59 8.89
N ASP A 62 -1.11 -2.62 9.81
CA ASP A 62 -1.21 -2.89 11.24
C ASP A 62 -2.66 -3.26 11.59
N PRO A 63 -2.93 -4.48 12.07
CA PRO A 63 -4.28 -4.93 12.38
C PRO A 63 -4.88 -4.21 13.60
N THR A 64 -4.05 -3.59 14.45
CA THR A 64 -4.51 -2.93 15.68
C THR A 64 -4.96 -1.50 15.41
N SER A 65 -4.15 -0.75 14.67
CA SER A 65 -4.44 0.65 14.36
C SER A 65 -5.20 0.85 13.06
N GLU A 66 -5.33 -0.20 12.25
CA GLU A 66 -5.84 -0.15 10.88
C GLU A 66 -5.13 0.93 10.04
N GLN A 67 -3.81 1.00 10.17
CA GLN A 67 -2.96 1.91 9.41
C GLN A 67 -2.06 1.12 8.47
N MET A 68 -1.81 1.67 7.29
CA MET A 68 -0.71 1.20 6.45
C MET A 68 0.58 1.82 6.95
N VAL A 69 1.57 0.97 7.15
CA VAL A 69 2.90 1.32 7.63
C VAL A 69 3.88 1.01 6.52
N CYS A 70 4.62 2.03 6.09
CA CYS A 70 5.74 1.89 5.16
C CYS A 70 7.05 2.04 5.93
N ARG A 71 7.82 0.95 6.02
CA ARG A 71 9.18 0.97 6.57
C ARG A 71 10.19 1.04 5.44
N ILE A 72 11.13 1.96 5.57
CA ILE A 72 12.20 2.18 4.59
C ILE A 72 13.52 1.76 5.24
N TYR A 73 14.25 0.87 4.57
CA TYR A 73 15.55 0.37 5.01
C TYR A 73 16.63 0.74 4.00
N LYS A 74 17.79 1.23 4.47
CA LYS A 74 19.00 1.43 3.66
C LYS A 74 20.11 0.56 4.22
N ARG A 75 20.75 -0.29 3.38
CA ARG A 75 21.75 -1.28 3.84
C ARG A 75 21.25 -2.15 5.01
N ASN A 76 19.99 -2.59 4.93
CA ASN A 76 19.28 -3.35 5.97
C ASN A 76 19.03 -2.62 7.31
N ASN A 77 19.43 -1.36 7.47
CA ASN A 77 19.09 -0.56 8.65
C ASN A 77 17.78 0.18 8.43
N LEU A 78 16.88 0.14 9.42
CA LEU A 78 15.64 0.90 9.39
C LEU A 78 15.99 2.39 9.43
N VAL A 79 15.59 3.13 8.39
CA VAL A 79 15.77 4.58 8.32
C VAL A 79 14.54 5.29 8.87
N THR A 80 13.36 4.84 8.47
CA THR A 80 12.09 5.44 8.91
C THR A 80 10.93 4.46 8.82
N SER A 81 9.86 4.75 9.57
CA SER A 81 8.56 4.07 9.53
C SER A 81 7.48 5.13 9.41
N ILE A 82 6.80 5.18 8.27
CA ILE A 82 5.77 6.16 7.97
C ILE A 82 4.41 5.47 8.08
N ASN A 83 3.56 5.97 8.99
CA ASN A 83 2.22 5.44 9.19
C ASN A 83 1.21 6.36 8.49
N GLN A 84 0.35 5.81 7.64
CA GLN A 84 -0.71 6.53 6.95
C GLN A 84 -2.00 5.72 6.86
N GLY A 85 -3.12 6.42 6.64
CA GLY A 85 -4.28 5.81 5.97
C GLY A 85 -5.41 5.30 6.86
N LYS A 86 -5.49 5.65 8.14
CA LYS A 86 -6.62 5.25 9.00
C LYS A 86 -7.99 5.54 8.36
N GLU A 87 -8.20 6.76 7.88
CA GLU A 87 -9.48 7.15 7.26
C GLU A 87 -9.70 6.49 5.89
N ASN A 88 -8.65 6.43 5.07
CA ASN A 88 -8.71 5.87 3.72
C ASN A 88 -8.98 4.36 3.71
N LEU A 89 -8.40 3.62 4.66
CA LEU A 89 -8.62 2.18 4.86
C LEU A 89 -10.06 1.91 5.29
N LEU A 90 -10.55 2.64 6.29
CA LEU A 90 -11.93 2.53 6.78
C LEU A 90 -12.96 2.81 5.67
N GLN A 91 -12.73 3.84 4.85
CA GLN A 91 -13.62 4.17 3.74
C GLN A 91 -13.64 3.08 2.67
N SER A 92 -12.46 2.55 2.27
CA SER A 92 -12.38 1.45 1.30
C SER A 92 -13.05 0.17 1.82
N ARG A 93 -12.93 -0.13 3.12
CA ARG A 93 -13.62 -1.26 3.76
C ARG A 93 -15.14 -1.11 3.74
N LYS A 94 -15.65 0.06 4.14
CA LYS A 94 -17.10 0.35 4.12
C LYS A 94 -17.67 0.23 2.71
N LEU A 95 -16.93 0.72 1.70
CA LEU A 95 -17.35 0.59 0.31
C LEU A 95 -17.46 -0.88 -0.11
N LEU A 96 -16.44 -1.70 0.18
CA LEU A 96 -16.47 -3.14 -0.12
C LEU A 96 -17.61 -3.86 0.60
N GLN A 97 -17.81 -3.58 1.90
CA GLN A 97 -18.92 -4.14 2.67
C GLN A 97 -20.27 -3.79 2.05
N ASN A 98 -20.48 -2.51 1.69
CA ASN A 98 -21.72 -2.08 1.06
C ASN A 98 -21.94 -2.74 -0.30
N MET A 99 -20.89 -2.92 -1.11
CA MET A 99 -20.99 -3.65 -2.37
C MET A 99 -21.35 -5.12 -2.17
N THR A 100 -20.75 -5.79 -1.19
CA THR A 100 -21.09 -7.19 -0.86
C THR A 100 -22.53 -7.31 -0.41
N ILE A 101 -22.99 -6.41 0.47
CA ILE A 101 -24.39 -6.38 0.93
C ILE A 101 -25.33 -6.17 -0.26
N PHE A 102 -25.05 -5.18 -1.12
CA PHE A 102 -25.87 -4.91 -2.30
C PHE A 102 -25.94 -6.10 -3.26
N LEU A 103 -24.80 -6.72 -3.57
CA LEU A 103 -24.74 -7.88 -4.47
C LEU A 103 -25.52 -9.07 -3.90
N THR A 104 -25.36 -9.36 -2.61
CA THR A 104 -26.09 -10.47 -1.96
C THR A 104 -27.60 -10.23 -1.92
N LEU A 105 -28.05 -9.01 -1.59
CA LEU A 105 -29.47 -8.63 -1.63
C LEU A 105 -30.05 -8.70 -3.04
N SER A 106 -29.32 -8.18 -4.04
CA SER A 106 -29.77 -8.21 -5.44
C SER A 106 -29.88 -9.65 -5.98
N GLY A 107 -28.92 -10.51 -5.65
CA GLY A 107 -28.98 -11.93 -6.01
C GLY A 107 -30.14 -12.67 -5.34
N LEU A 108 -30.41 -12.36 -4.07
CA LEU A 108 -31.54 -12.95 -3.34
C LEU A 108 -32.89 -12.49 -3.89
N LEU A 109 -33.01 -11.21 -4.24
CA LEU A 109 -34.21 -10.68 -4.90
C LEU A 109 -34.44 -11.33 -6.27
N PHE A 110 -33.38 -11.51 -7.06
CA PHE A 110 -33.46 -12.18 -8.36
C PHE A 110 -33.94 -13.63 -8.21
N LEU A 111 -33.47 -14.36 -7.19
CA LEU A 111 -33.94 -15.71 -6.89
C LEU A 111 -35.39 -15.78 -6.43
N LEU A 112 -35.92 -14.75 -5.77
CA LEU A 112 -37.32 -14.70 -5.31
C LEU A 112 -38.31 -14.29 -6.41
N LEU A 113 -37.84 -13.60 -7.45
CA LEU A 113 -38.66 -13.14 -8.58
C LEU A 113 -38.68 -14.12 -9.76
N ASN A 114 -37.87 -15.17 -9.71
CA ASN A 114 -37.79 -16.26 -10.69
C ASN A 114 -38.51 -17.51 -10.15
#